data_AF-A0A1Q4X1W2-F1
#
_entry.id   AF-A0A1Q4X1W2-F1
#
_cell.length_a   1.000
_cell.length_b   1.000
_cell.length_c   1.000
_cell.angle_alpha   90.00
_cell.angle_beta   90.00
_cell.angle_gamma   90.00
#
_symmetry.space_group_name_H-M   'P 1'
#
loop_
_entity.id
_entity.type
_entity.pdbx_description
1 polymer ?
#
loop_
_entity_poly.entity_id
_entity_poly.type
_entity_poly.pdbx_seq_one_letter_code
_entity_poly.pdbx_strand_id
1 'polypeptide(L)' 'MSAYTTRDRLADCLKEVDFPANKDELIYAAQERGDEITARALRAIPPVDYANRAEVVASVRFDDDTITRANPGGR' A
#
# COMPACT_ATOMS: atom_id res chain seq x y z
N MET A 1 1.25 -7.35 16.04
CA MET A 1 1.08 -7.98 14.71
C MET A 1 0.66 -6.89 13.73
N SER A 2 1.63 -6.20 13.14
CA SER A 2 1.31 -5.13 12.18
C SER A 2 1.07 -5.72 10.80
N ALA A 3 0.19 -5.09 10.04
CA ALA A 3 -0.22 -5.53 8.71
C ALA A 3 0.80 -5.03 7.69
N TYR A 4 1.85 -5.80 7.48
CA TYR A 4 2.97 -5.42 6.63
C TYR A 4 2.74 -5.95 5.22
N THR A 5 2.18 -5.13 4.33
CA THR A 5 2.24 -5.39 2.87
C THR A 5 3.52 -4.77 2.31
N THR A 6 3.98 -5.21 1.13
CA THR A 6 5.15 -4.65 0.43
C THR A 6 4.71 -3.72 -0.71
N ARG A 7 5.60 -2.78 -1.09
CA ARG A 7 5.29 -1.78 -2.11
C ARG A 7 4.98 -2.41 -3.47
N ASP A 8 5.73 -3.43 -3.87
CA ASP A 8 5.49 -4.17 -5.12
C ASP A 8 4.14 -4.87 -5.13
N ARG A 9 3.79 -5.56 -4.04
CA ARG A 9 2.52 -6.29 -3.92
C ARG A 9 1.32 -5.34 -3.99
N LEU A 10 1.43 -4.19 -3.33
CA LEU A 10 0.41 -3.14 -3.39
C LEU A 10 0.36 -2.50 -4.79
N ALA A 11 1.50 -2.26 -5.43
CA ALA A 11 1.57 -1.70 -6.77
C ALA A 11 0.95 -2.64 -7.83
N ASP A 12 1.17 -3.95 -7.72
CA ASP A 12 0.55 -4.96 -8.59
C ASP A 12 -0.96 -5.07 -8.33
N CYS A 13 -1.39 -5.07 -7.06
CA CYS A 13 -2.82 -5.07 -6.72
C CYS A 13 -3.55 -3.85 -7.31
N LEU A 14 -2.94 -2.68 -7.24
CA LEU A 14 -3.50 -1.41 -7.70
C LEU A 14 -3.26 -1.13 -9.18
N LYS A 15 -2.59 -2.02 -9.91
CA LYS A 15 -2.31 -1.84 -11.34
C LYS A 15 -3.57 -1.84 -12.21
N GLU A 16 -4.59 -2.58 -11.78
CA GLU A 16 -5.88 -2.70 -12.47
C GLU A 16 -6.99 -1.85 -11.82
N VAL A 17 -6.64 -1.00 -10.85
CA VAL A 17 -7.60 -0.07 -10.23
C VAL A 17 -7.62 1.22 -11.04
N ASP A 18 -8.82 1.61 -11.48
CA ASP A 18 -9.05 2.91 -12.10
C ASP A 18 -9.06 4.02 -11.04
N PHE A 19 -8.32 5.10 -11.30
CA PHE A 19 -8.28 6.28 -10.42
C PHE A 19 -9.10 7.43 -11.00
N PRO A 20 -9.77 8.26 -10.16
CA PRO A 20 -9.66 8.34 -8.70
C PRO A 20 -10.42 7.22 -7.98
N ALA A 21 -9.84 6.70 -6.90
CA ALA A 21 -10.40 5.61 -6.11
C ALA A 21 -10.40 5.95 -4.62
N ASN A 22 -11.46 5.51 -3.94
CA ASN A 22 -11.62 5.77 -2.51
C ASN A 22 -10.99 4.67 -1.68
N LYS A 23 -10.66 4.98 -0.42
CA LYS A 23 -10.15 4.00 0.54
C LYS A 23 -10.97 2.70 0.55
N ASP A 24 -12.29 2.79 0.54
CA ASP A 24 -13.15 1.60 0.57
C ASP A 24 -13.08 0.78 -0.72
N GLU A 25 -12.95 1.42 -1.89
CA GLU A 25 -12.75 0.73 -3.17
C GLU A 25 -11.40 0.03 -3.22
N LEU A 26 -10.34 0.67 -2.71
CA LEU A 26 -9.02 0.04 -2.59
C LEU A 26 -9.09 -1.19 -1.66
N ILE A 27 -9.80 -1.08 -0.53
CA ILE A 27 -10.01 -2.20 0.41
C ILE A 27 -10.85 -3.31 -0.23
N TYR A 28 -11.84 -2.97 -1.05
CA TYR A 28 -12.68 -3.93 -1.78
C TYR A 28 -11.86 -4.67 -2.83
N ALA A 29 -11.11 -3.95 -3.68
CA ALA A 29 -10.23 -4.53 -4.69
C ALA A 29 -9.15 -5.45 -4.08
N ALA A 30 -8.57 -5.05 -2.95
CA ALA A 30 -7.61 -5.89 -2.21
C ALA A 30 -8.28 -7.16 -1.65
N GLN A 31 -9.49 -7.07 -1.11
CA GLN A 31 -10.24 -8.24 -0.63
C GLN A 31 -10.65 -9.17 -1.77
N GLU A 32 -11.06 -8.63 -2.92
CA GLU A 32 -11.44 -9.40 -4.10
C GLU A 32 -10.27 -10.25 -4.62
N ARG A 33 -9.05 -9.72 -4.54
CA ARG A 33 -7.81 -10.45 -4.84
C ARG A 33 -7.38 -11.45 -3.75
N GLY A 34 -8.08 -11.51 -2.61
CA GLY A 34 -7.70 -12.34 -1.46
C GLY A 34 -6.53 -11.78 -0.65
N ASP A 35 -6.24 -10.49 -0.77
CA ASP A 35 -5.08 -9.83 -0.18
C ASP A 35 -5.44 -9.11 1.13
N GLU A 36 -5.76 -9.89 2.17
CA GLU A 36 -6.22 -9.40 3.47
C GLU A 36 -5.19 -8.50 4.18
N ILE A 37 -3.90 -8.76 3.97
CA ILE A 37 -2.81 -7.95 4.53
C ILE A 37 -2.85 -6.54 3.93
N THR A 38 -3.02 -6.47 2.61
CA THR A 38 -3.14 -5.22 1.86
C THR A 38 -4.43 -4.47 2.26
N ALA A 39 -5.56 -5.16 2.35
CA ALA A 39 -6.82 -4.58 2.83
C ALA A 39 -6.71 -4.00 4.26
N ARG A 40 -5.99 -4.68 5.15
CA ARG A 40 -5.76 -4.20 6.52
C ARG A 40 -4.81 -3.00 6.55
N ALA A 41 -3.79 -2.96 5.70
CA ALA A 41 -2.90 -1.82 5.54
C ALA A 41 -3.65 -0.60 4.99
N LEU A 42 -4.50 -0.79 3.98
CA LEU A 42 -5.42 0.22 3.44
C LEU A 42 -6.46 0.67 4.46
N ARG A 43 -6.84 -0.16 5.46
CA ARG A 43 -7.69 0.31 6.57
C ARG A 43 -6.99 1.32 7.49
N ALA A 44 -5.66 1.32 7.53
CA ALA A 44 -4.88 2.22 8.39
C ALA A 44 -4.63 3.61 7.78
N ILE A 45 -4.90 3.81 6.48
CA ILE A 45 -4.70 5.10 5.80
C ILE A 45 -5.94 6.01 5.94
N PRO A 46 -5.78 7.34 5.72
CA PRO A 46 -6.89 8.28 5.74
C PRO A 46 -7.99 7.92 4.70
N PRO A 47 -9.28 8.11 5.04
CA PRO A 47 -10.39 7.99 4.09
C PRO A 47 -10.48 9.24 3.21
N VAL A 48 -9.47 9.46 2.39
CA VAL A 48 -9.46 10.51 1.37
C VAL A 48 -9.57 9.87 -0.01
N ASP A 49 -9.99 10.65 -1.00
CA ASP A 49 -10.02 10.22 -2.39
C ASP A 49 -8.59 10.27 -2.92
N TYR A 50 -8.08 9.12 -3.37
CA TYR A 50 -6.74 9.04 -3.91
C TYR A 50 -6.80 9.28 -5.41
N ALA A 51 -6.07 10.28 -5.89
CA ALA A 51 -6.02 10.60 -7.31
C ALA A 51 -5.11 9.65 -8.09
N ASN A 52 -4.19 8.97 -7.39
CA ASN A 52 -3.23 8.06 -7.99
C ASN A 52 -2.70 7.03 -6.99
N ARG A 53 -2.15 5.94 -7.51
CA ARG A 53 -1.48 4.88 -6.74
C ARG A 53 -0.31 5.38 -5.89
N ALA A 54 0.40 6.43 -6.31
CA ALA A 54 1.56 6.93 -5.58
C ALA A 54 1.16 7.60 -4.26
N GLU A 55 0.01 8.25 -4.20
CA GLU A 55 -0.57 8.80 -2.97
C GLU A 55 -1.00 7.69 -2.01
N VAL A 56 -1.58 6.60 -2.53
CA VAL A 56 -1.92 5.42 -1.72
C VAL A 56 -0.65 4.80 -1.13
N VAL A 57 0.38 4.60 -1.96
CA VAL A 57 1.70 4.08 -1.55
C VAL A 57 2.44 5.06 -0.62
N ALA A 58 2.22 6.37 -0.70
CA ALA A 58 2.81 7.30 0.26
C ALA A 58 2.08 7.28 1.61
N SER A 59 0.79 6.92 1.60
CA SER A 59 -0.08 6.94 2.79
C SER A 59 -0.06 5.63 3.57
N VAL A 60 0.16 4.50 2.89
CA VAL A 60 0.30 3.19 3.54
C VAL A 60 1.64 3.11 4.25
N ARG A 61 1.62 2.66 5.51
CA ARG A 61 2.86 2.34 6.24
C ARG A 61 3.33 0.95 5.85
N PHE A 62 4.43 0.87 5.10
CA PHE A 62 5.12 -0.37 4.74
C PHE A 62 6.20 -0.71 5.79
N ASP A 63 6.43 -2.00 6.06
CA ASP A 63 7.59 -2.43 6.88
C ASP A 63 8.91 -2.31 6.13
N ASP A 64 8.84 -2.22 4.80
CA ASP A 64 9.98 -2.14 3.88
C ASP A 64 10.85 -0.88 4.11
N ASP A 65 10.29 0.14 4.79
CA ASP A 65 11.04 1.33 5.19
C ASP A 65 12.18 1.01 6.19
N THR A 66 12.21 -0.21 6.75
CA THR A 66 13.29 -0.64 7.64
C THR A 66 14.59 -1.06 6.92
N ILE A 67 14.59 -1.27 5.60
CA ILE A 67 15.79 -1.79 4.88
C ILE A 67 16.53 -0.69 4.09
N THR A 68 15.91 0.46 3.77
CA THR A 68 16.57 1.57 3.04
C THR A 68 17.45 2.49 3.91
N ARG A 69 17.84 2.06 5.12
CA ARG A 69 18.93 2.70 5.90
C ARG A 69 20.22 1.89 6.00
N ALA A 70 20.31 0.70 5.39
CA ALA A 70 21.57 -0.03 5.29
C ALA A 70 22.43 0.56 4.16
N ASN A 71 23.06 1.70 4.44
CA ASN A 71 24.07 2.35 3.61
C ASN A 71 25.30 1.42 3.50
N PRO A 72 25.64 0.83 2.33
CA PRO A 72 26.83 0.01 2.16
C PRO A 72 27.94 0.90 1.55
N GLY A 73 28.63 1.68 2.36
CA GLY A 73 29.72 2.48 1.84
C GLY A 73 30.37 3.38 2.88
N GLY A 74 31.47 2.92 3.47
CA GLY A 74 32.30 3.81 4.27
C GLY A 74 33.38 3.14 5.11
N ARG A 75 34.32 2.43 4.46
CA ARG A 75 35.77 2.61 4.63
C ARG A 75 36.56 1.65 3.75
#